data_AF-A0A7J7QT28-F1
#
_entry.id   AF-A0A7J7QT28-F1
#
_cell.length_a   1.000
_cell.length_b   1.000
_cell.length_c   1.000
_cell.angle_alpha   90.00
_cell.angle_beta   90.00
_cell.angle_gamma   90.00
#
_symmetry.space_group_name_H-M   'P 1'
#
loop_
_entity.id
_entity.type
_entity.pdbx_description
1 polymer ?
#
loop_
_entity_poly.entity_id
_entity_poly.type
_entity_poly.pdbx_seq_one_letter_code
_entity_poly.pdbx_strand_id
1 'polypeptide(L)'
;MAAARRPPAGPLLLRAALCLLCWAPAAVRAVPEPGRWTATVSEKSGPLIFRKIMFNSTDIKFSVKSFKCHEPMKFTIEWYLKHYTCQNEYAKLDEQSQKPESIDEDFCGNYFKNIECWTTKNENIDCNSDLQVFPSLYNKELISNIGNVSNQEEQMDVVARTHRDGFHILIVSIKTGKPNAKWNLNVSLSMMGPKGYLSASDWPLMIFYMVMCIVYILCGLLWLMWSACYWKDILRIQFWIAAVIFLGMLEKAVFYAEYQNINSTGLSTQSLLIFAELISAIKRTLARLLVIIMSLGYGIVKPRLGTVMHRVIGLGLLYFIFAAVEGVMRVIGGSNHLAVLSGDIILAVIDSIFVWFISFTMSF
;
A
#
# COMPACT_ATOMS: atom_id res chain seq x y z
N MET A 1 31.03 -39.58 39.25
CA MET A 1 29.74 -39.11 38.71
C MET A 1 29.94 -37.73 38.12
N ALA A 2 29.99 -37.61 36.79
CA ALA A 2 30.27 -36.37 36.08
C ALA A 2 28.95 -35.74 35.57
N ALA A 3 28.77 -34.45 35.84
CA ALA A 3 27.62 -33.66 35.43
C ALA A 3 27.79 -33.17 33.97
N ALA A 4 26.89 -33.57 33.08
CA ALA A 4 26.86 -33.13 31.69
C ALA A 4 26.19 -31.74 31.56
N ARG A 5 26.95 -30.74 31.09
CA ARG A 5 26.43 -29.42 30.68
C ARG A 5 25.80 -29.53 29.28
N ARG A 6 24.56 -29.06 29.12
CA ARG A 6 23.91 -28.89 27.80
C ARG A 6 24.43 -27.62 27.09
N PRO A 7 24.62 -27.63 25.76
CA PRO A 7 25.06 -26.46 25.00
C PRO A 7 23.89 -25.50 24.68
N PRO A 8 24.16 -24.20 24.40
CA PRO A 8 23.13 -23.21 24.12
C PRO A 8 22.61 -23.30 22.67
N ALA A 9 21.29 -23.40 22.52
CA ALA A 9 20.55 -23.47 21.26
C ALA A 9 20.40 -22.11 20.52
N GLY A 10 21.35 -21.19 20.68
CA GLY A 10 21.30 -19.84 20.12
C GLY A 10 21.61 -19.72 18.61
N PRO A 11 22.62 -20.40 18.05
CA PRO A 11 23.06 -20.14 16.67
C PRO A 11 22.29 -20.91 15.59
N LEU A 12 21.48 -21.91 15.97
CA LEU A 12 20.72 -22.74 15.02
C LEU A 12 19.45 -22.06 14.51
N LEU A 13 18.76 -21.31 15.38
CA LEU A 13 17.54 -20.57 15.04
C LEU A 13 17.82 -19.39 14.10
N LEU A 14 18.97 -18.74 14.26
CA LEU A 14 19.41 -17.64 13.39
C LEU A 14 19.68 -18.12 11.95
N ARG A 15 20.26 -19.32 11.78
CA ARG A 15 20.51 -19.92 10.46
C ARG A 15 19.24 -20.45 9.80
N ALA A 16 18.28 -20.97 10.57
CA ALA A 16 16.98 -21.40 10.04
C ALA A 16 16.14 -20.22 9.53
N ALA A 17 16.22 -19.06 10.21
CA ALA A 17 15.56 -17.82 9.78
C ALA A 17 16.10 -17.28 8.44
N LEU A 18 17.38 -17.49 8.14
CA LEU A 18 18.01 -17.08 6.88
C LEU A 18 17.66 -17.98 5.68
N CYS A 19 17.26 -19.24 5.89
CA CYS A 19 16.98 -20.19 4.80
C CYS A 19 15.52 -20.19 4.31
N LEU A 20 14.57 -19.66 5.09
CA LEU A 20 13.14 -19.60 4.71
C LEU A 20 12.83 -18.46 3.71
N LEU A 21 13.83 -17.68 3.31
CA LEU A 21 13.71 -16.52 2.41
C LEU A 21 13.42 -16.85 0.94
N CYS A 22 13.47 -18.12 0.51
CA CYS A 22 13.72 -18.38 -0.92
C CYS A 22 12.53 -18.68 -1.85
N TRP A 23 11.37 -19.21 -1.46
CA TRP A 23 10.41 -19.73 -2.47
C TRP A 23 9.00 -19.12 -2.32
N ALA A 24 8.44 -18.56 -3.41
CA ALA A 24 7.21 -17.76 -3.50
C ALA A 24 6.07 -18.43 -4.31
N PRO A 25 4.78 -18.25 -3.92
CA PRO A 25 3.89 -17.32 -4.65
C PRO A 25 2.74 -16.59 -3.85
N ALA A 26 2.16 -15.58 -4.55
CA ALA A 26 0.87 -14.83 -4.54
C ALA A 26 0.21 -14.17 -3.28
N ALA A 27 -0.18 -12.88 -3.40
CA ALA A 27 -0.31 -11.84 -2.34
C ALA A 27 -1.72 -11.31 -1.92
N VAL A 28 -1.76 -10.64 -0.75
CA VAL A 28 -2.75 -9.60 -0.33
C VAL A 28 -1.99 -8.28 -0.10
N ARG A 29 -2.48 -7.16 -0.65
CA ARG A 29 -1.80 -5.85 -0.74
C ARG A 29 -2.37 -4.89 0.33
N ALA A 30 -1.52 -4.32 1.20
CA ALA A 30 -1.94 -3.40 2.29
C ALA A 30 -1.51 -1.93 2.06
N VAL A 31 -0.94 -1.62 0.89
CA VAL A 31 -0.56 -0.25 0.50
C VAL A 31 -1.70 0.38 -0.30
N PRO A 32 -2.16 1.60 0.04
CA PRO A 32 -3.20 2.28 -0.72
C PRO A 32 -2.80 2.46 -2.19
N GLU A 33 -3.77 2.31 -3.08
CA GLU A 33 -3.50 2.34 -4.53
C GLU A 33 -3.13 3.76 -4.98
N PRO A 34 -2.01 3.97 -5.70
CA PRO A 34 -1.66 5.29 -6.21
C PRO A 34 -2.71 5.81 -7.20
N GLY A 35 -2.82 7.13 -7.34
CA GLY A 35 -3.67 7.79 -8.34
C GLY A 35 -2.93 8.33 -9.55
N ARG A 36 -1.60 8.37 -9.48
CA ARG A 36 -0.73 8.76 -10.58
C ARG A 36 0.40 7.76 -10.73
N TRP A 37 0.73 7.43 -11.97
CA TRP A 37 1.83 6.56 -12.33
C TRP A 37 2.74 7.26 -13.34
N THR A 38 4.03 6.99 -13.23
CA THR A 38 5.04 7.41 -14.19
C THR A 38 5.84 6.19 -14.60
N ALA A 39 5.92 5.90 -15.90
CA ALA A 39 6.62 4.75 -16.41
C ALA A 39 7.46 5.13 -17.63
N THR A 40 8.66 4.57 -17.73
CA THR A 40 9.49 4.70 -18.92
C THR A 40 9.29 3.48 -19.80
N VAL A 41 8.78 3.69 -21.01
CA VAL A 41 8.57 2.67 -22.03
C VAL A 41 9.67 2.75 -23.07
N SER A 42 10.20 1.61 -23.46
CA SER A 42 11.19 1.45 -24.52
C SER A 42 10.74 0.37 -25.52
N GLU A 43 11.48 0.22 -26.62
CA GLU A 43 11.26 -0.81 -27.66
C GLU A 43 11.04 -2.23 -27.12
N LYS A 44 11.70 -2.59 -26.00
CA LYS A 44 11.61 -3.93 -25.39
C LYS A 44 10.50 -4.06 -24.35
N SER A 45 9.76 -2.98 -24.09
CA SER A 45 8.74 -2.96 -23.05
C SER A 45 7.43 -3.51 -23.60
N GLY A 46 6.82 -4.45 -22.87
CA GLY A 46 5.48 -4.93 -23.17
C GLY A 46 4.40 -3.86 -22.92
N PRO A 47 3.12 -4.20 -23.14
CA PRO A 47 2.02 -3.29 -22.86
C PRO A 47 2.00 -2.89 -21.38
N LEU A 48 1.70 -1.61 -21.12
CA LEU A 48 1.53 -1.11 -19.77
C LEU A 48 0.13 -1.47 -19.26
N ILE A 49 0.07 -2.12 -18.09
CA ILE A 49 -1.19 -2.52 -17.47
C ILE A 49 -1.33 -1.73 -16.16
N PHE A 50 -2.37 -0.91 -16.10
CA PHE A 50 -2.73 -0.13 -14.92
C PHE A 50 -4.06 -0.62 -14.36
N ARG A 51 -4.14 -0.69 -13.04
CA ARG A 51 -5.28 -1.27 -12.34
C ARG A 51 -5.68 -0.36 -11.20
N LYS A 52 -6.99 -0.17 -11.07
CA LYS A 52 -7.55 0.63 -9.99
C LYS A 52 -9.04 0.38 -9.82
N ILE A 53 -9.52 0.47 -8.58
CA ILE A 53 -10.94 0.55 -8.29
C ILE A 53 -11.38 2.01 -8.43
N MET A 54 -12.24 2.28 -9.41
CA MET A 54 -12.62 3.64 -9.77
C MET A 54 -14.09 3.90 -9.51
N PHE A 55 -14.41 5.15 -9.18
CA PHE A 55 -15.80 5.63 -9.12
C PHE A 55 -16.35 5.84 -10.53
N ASN A 56 -17.67 5.98 -10.65
CA ASN A 56 -18.33 6.53 -11.83
C ASN A 56 -17.83 7.97 -12.08
N SER A 57 -17.75 8.36 -13.35
CA SER A 57 -17.25 9.67 -13.79
C SER A 57 -15.82 9.96 -13.37
N THR A 58 -14.97 8.92 -13.34
CA THR A 58 -13.52 9.08 -13.14
C THR A 58 -12.87 9.40 -14.47
N ASP A 59 -12.10 10.48 -14.51
CA ASP A 59 -11.33 10.90 -15.67
C ASP A 59 -9.96 10.21 -15.68
N ILE A 60 -9.66 9.53 -16.78
CA ILE A 60 -8.36 8.88 -17.01
C ILE A 60 -7.56 9.78 -17.94
N LYS A 61 -6.53 10.43 -17.40
CA LYS A 61 -5.61 11.29 -18.14
C LYS A 61 -4.32 10.53 -18.45
N PHE A 62 -3.93 10.50 -19.71
CA PHE A 62 -2.69 9.84 -20.14
C PHE A 62 -1.90 10.77 -21.06
N SER A 63 -0.68 11.09 -20.64
CA SER A 63 0.18 12.05 -21.34
C SER A 63 1.62 11.57 -21.40
N VAL A 64 2.32 11.91 -22.48
CA VAL A 64 3.76 11.64 -22.63
C VAL A 64 4.51 12.89 -22.16
N LYS A 65 5.27 12.77 -21.06
CA LYS A 65 5.98 13.90 -20.44
C LYS A 65 7.31 14.21 -21.10
N SER A 66 8.01 13.18 -21.56
CA SER A 66 9.27 13.36 -22.28
C SER A 66 9.48 12.20 -23.24
N PHE A 67 10.07 12.46 -24.39
CA PHE A 67 10.38 11.44 -25.38
C PHE A 67 11.81 11.63 -25.88
N LYS A 68 12.45 10.51 -26.23
CA LYS A 68 13.76 10.48 -26.87
C LYS A 68 13.65 9.53 -28.06
N CYS A 69 13.76 10.08 -29.27
CA CYS A 69 13.68 9.35 -30.52
C CYS A 69 14.95 9.63 -31.33
N HIS A 70 15.78 8.60 -31.54
CA HIS A 70 17.04 8.78 -32.26
C HIS A 70 16.82 9.00 -33.76
N GLU A 71 15.70 8.51 -34.29
CA GLU A 71 15.23 8.75 -35.65
C GLU A 71 13.78 9.25 -35.62
N PRO A 72 13.37 10.09 -36.59
CA PRO A 72 11.97 10.44 -36.77
C PRO A 72 11.18 9.19 -37.14
N MET A 73 10.11 8.95 -36.39
CA MET A 73 9.24 7.78 -36.57
C MET A 73 7.83 8.06 -36.06
N LYS A 74 6.90 7.23 -36.54
CA LYS A 74 5.48 7.30 -36.19
C LYS A 74 5.15 6.27 -35.12
N PHE A 75 4.46 6.74 -34.09
CA PHE A 75 3.87 5.92 -33.05
C PHE A 75 2.39 5.72 -33.31
N THR A 76 1.93 4.52 -32.94
CA THR A 76 0.52 4.20 -32.80
C THR A 76 0.29 3.82 -31.35
N ILE A 77 -0.52 4.61 -30.64
CA ILE A 77 -0.85 4.36 -29.24
C ILE A 77 -2.29 3.84 -29.21
N GLU A 78 -2.43 2.61 -28.74
CA GLU A 78 -3.71 1.93 -28.53
C GLU A 78 -3.94 1.79 -27.03
N TRP A 79 -5.15 2.09 -26.57
CA TRP A 79 -5.52 1.81 -25.19
C TRP A 79 -6.87 1.12 -25.10
N TYR A 80 -6.99 0.32 -24.05
CA TYR A 80 -8.13 -0.53 -23.77
C TYR A 80 -8.56 -0.31 -22.32
N LEU A 81 -9.80 0.12 -22.11
CA LEU A 81 -10.38 0.24 -20.78
C LEU A 81 -11.43 -0.85 -20.61
N LYS A 82 -11.26 -1.67 -19.59
CA LYS A 82 -12.25 -2.70 -19.24
C LYS A 82 -12.71 -2.57 -17.79
N HIS A 83 -14.02 -2.73 -17.61
CA HIS A 83 -14.68 -2.78 -16.32
C HIS A 83 -14.97 -4.23 -15.91
N TYR A 84 -14.80 -4.53 -14.63
CA TYR A 84 -15.18 -5.80 -14.02
C TYR A 84 -16.12 -5.56 -12.84
N THR A 85 -17.21 -6.32 -12.82
CA THR A 85 -18.16 -6.35 -11.70
C THR A 85 -17.67 -7.26 -10.56
N CYS A 86 -16.87 -8.29 -10.88
CA CYS A 86 -16.43 -9.32 -9.92
C CYS A 86 -14.90 -9.40 -9.77
N GLN A 87 -14.43 -9.44 -8.52
CA GLN A 87 -13.01 -9.48 -8.15
C GLN A 87 -12.28 -10.78 -8.59
N ASN A 88 -13.00 -11.90 -8.70
CA ASN A 88 -12.39 -13.19 -9.04
C ASN A 88 -11.90 -13.25 -10.50
N GLU A 89 -12.53 -12.53 -11.41
CA GLU A 89 -12.10 -12.44 -12.81
C GLU A 89 -10.87 -11.55 -12.96
N TYR A 90 -10.79 -10.52 -12.13
CA TYR A 90 -9.63 -9.64 -12.01
C TYR A 90 -8.38 -10.41 -11.50
N ALA A 91 -8.52 -11.23 -10.46
CA ALA A 91 -7.39 -11.98 -9.89
C ALA A 91 -6.76 -13.00 -10.86
N LYS A 92 -7.56 -13.62 -11.75
CA LYS A 92 -7.04 -14.57 -12.75
C LYS A 92 -6.17 -13.91 -13.82
N LEU A 93 -6.48 -12.66 -14.17
CA LEU A 93 -5.68 -11.89 -15.12
C LEU A 93 -4.37 -11.39 -14.51
N ASP A 94 -4.37 -11.14 -13.20
CA ASP A 94 -3.16 -10.78 -12.45
C ASP A 94 -2.08 -11.87 -12.56
N GLU A 95 -2.45 -13.14 -12.44
CA GLU A 95 -1.54 -14.29 -12.60
C GLU A 95 -1.07 -14.49 -14.06
N GLN A 96 -1.94 -14.20 -15.03
CA GLN A 96 -1.64 -14.39 -16.44
C GLN A 96 -0.75 -13.27 -17.03
N SER A 97 -0.89 -12.04 -16.53
CA SER A 97 -0.11 -10.86 -16.95
C SER A 97 1.37 -10.88 -16.53
N GLN A 98 1.76 -11.75 -15.59
CA GLN A 98 3.14 -11.90 -15.14
C GLN A 98 3.97 -12.85 -16.02
N LYS A 99 3.35 -13.55 -16.98
CA LYS A 99 4.07 -14.36 -17.96
C LYS A 99 4.47 -13.50 -19.17
N PRO A 100 5.75 -13.46 -19.55
CA PRO A 100 6.19 -12.73 -20.73
C PRO A 100 5.91 -13.61 -21.95
N GLU A 101 4.73 -13.52 -22.52
CA GLU A 101 4.47 -14.10 -23.83
C GLU A 101 4.18 -12.98 -24.84
N SER A 102 4.97 -13.02 -25.91
CA SER A 102 4.91 -12.17 -27.09
C SER A 102 3.54 -12.30 -27.74
N ILE A 103 2.75 -11.23 -27.78
CA ILE A 103 1.44 -11.28 -28.43
C ILE A 103 1.28 -10.06 -29.32
N ASP A 104 1.68 -10.27 -30.57
CA ASP A 104 1.33 -9.49 -31.73
C ASP A 104 0.04 -10.12 -32.30
N GLU A 105 -1.12 -9.76 -31.74
CA GLU A 105 -2.46 -9.87 -32.35
C GLU A 105 -3.54 -9.44 -31.36
N ASP A 106 -4.64 -8.91 -31.89
CA ASP A 106 -5.78 -8.24 -31.24
C ASP A 106 -6.06 -8.69 -29.79
N PHE A 107 -5.53 -7.90 -28.83
CA PHE A 107 -5.58 -8.18 -27.39
C PHE A 107 -7.03 -8.30 -26.88
N CYS A 108 -7.97 -7.56 -27.49
CA CYS A 108 -9.38 -7.62 -27.13
C CYS A 108 -10.05 -8.93 -27.53
N GLY A 109 -9.75 -9.46 -28.72
CA GLY A 109 -10.34 -10.70 -29.22
C GLY A 109 -9.85 -11.93 -28.45
N ASN A 110 -8.56 -11.98 -28.12
CA ASN A 110 -7.94 -13.17 -27.51
C ASN A 110 -8.08 -13.26 -25.98
N TYR A 111 -7.99 -12.13 -25.25
CA TYR A 111 -8.07 -12.13 -23.77
C TYR A 111 -9.48 -11.92 -23.21
N PHE A 112 -10.38 -11.27 -23.96
CA PHE A 112 -11.64 -10.75 -23.40
C PHE A 112 -12.90 -11.32 -24.04
N LYS A 113 -12.83 -12.53 -24.65
CA LYS A 113 -13.97 -13.29 -25.22
C LYS A 113 -15.33 -12.82 -24.66
N ASN A 114 -16.12 -12.15 -25.51
CA ASN A 114 -17.52 -11.74 -25.32
C ASN A 114 -17.86 -10.57 -24.35
N ILE A 115 -17.02 -9.54 -24.17
CA ILE A 115 -17.38 -8.40 -23.30
C ILE A 115 -17.01 -7.05 -23.92
N GLU A 116 -17.86 -6.03 -23.71
CA GLU A 116 -17.70 -4.62 -24.10
C GLU A 116 -16.34 -4.06 -23.65
N CYS A 117 -15.39 -3.98 -24.59
CA CYS A 117 -14.12 -3.29 -24.41
C CYS A 117 -14.15 -1.98 -25.19
N TRP A 118 -13.97 -0.85 -24.50
CA TRP A 118 -13.77 0.41 -25.21
C TRP A 118 -12.33 0.49 -25.69
N THR A 119 -12.18 0.51 -27.01
CA THR A 119 -10.91 0.63 -27.69
C THR A 119 -10.84 2.02 -28.31
N THR A 120 -9.74 2.72 -28.13
CA THR A 120 -9.50 3.94 -28.89
C THR A 120 -8.05 3.98 -29.30
N LYS A 121 -7.83 4.46 -30.52
CA LYS A 121 -6.56 4.39 -31.21
C LYS A 121 -6.18 5.76 -31.73
N ASN A 122 -5.00 6.22 -31.34
CA ASN A 122 -4.38 7.37 -31.99
C ASN A 122 -3.26 6.88 -32.91
N GLU A 123 -3.50 7.07 -34.21
CA GLU A 123 -2.58 6.69 -35.28
C GLU A 123 -1.68 7.86 -35.69
N ASN A 124 -0.48 7.52 -36.15
CA ASN A 124 0.45 8.44 -36.83
C ASN A 124 0.92 9.63 -35.99
N ILE A 125 1.30 9.39 -34.73
CA ILE A 125 1.93 10.42 -33.91
C ILE A 125 3.41 10.52 -34.28
N ASP A 126 3.81 11.64 -34.88
CA ASP A 126 5.21 11.90 -35.21
C ASP A 126 6.02 12.18 -33.94
N CYS A 127 7.08 11.41 -33.74
CA CYS A 127 8.11 11.71 -32.75
C CYS A 127 9.34 12.27 -33.43
N ASN A 128 9.63 13.53 -33.17
CA ASN A 128 10.88 14.17 -33.53
C ASN A 128 11.51 14.77 -32.26
N SER A 129 12.81 14.59 -32.04
CA SER A 129 13.53 15.14 -30.89
C SER A 129 13.48 16.68 -30.80
N ASP A 130 13.07 17.35 -31.88
CA ASP A 130 12.88 18.80 -31.96
C ASP A 130 11.48 19.27 -31.49
N LEU A 131 10.54 18.36 -31.27
CA LEU A 131 9.23 18.70 -30.70
C LEU A 131 9.41 19.03 -29.21
N GLN A 132 8.84 20.14 -28.74
CA GLN A 132 8.86 20.51 -27.33
C GLN A 132 7.71 19.87 -26.52
N VAL A 133 6.63 19.46 -27.21
CA VAL A 133 5.40 18.94 -26.59
C VAL A 133 4.86 17.78 -27.44
N PHE A 134 4.51 16.67 -26.79
CA PHE A 134 3.84 15.54 -27.44
C PHE A 134 2.35 15.87 -27.66
N PRO A 135 1.72 15.51 -28.79
CA PRO A 135 0.32 15.84 -29.04
C PRO A 135 -0.60 15.20 -28.00
N SER A 136 -1.66 15.92 -27.63
CA SER A 136 -2.59 15.48 -26.60
C SER A 136 -3.35 14.24 -27.06
N LEU A 137 -3.44 13.26 -26.16
CA LEU A 137 -4.15 12.01 -26.42
C LEU A 137 -5.57 12.19 -25.91
N TYR A 138 -6.52 12.40 -26.83
CA TYR A 138 -7.94 12.52 -26.50
C TYR A 138 -8.77 11.52 -27.30
N ASN A 139 -9.88 11.08 -26.71
CA ASN A 139 -10.88 10.31 -27.44
C ASN A 139 -11.78 11.28 -28.23
N LYS A 140 -11.80 11.14 -29.57
CA LYS A 140 -12.63 11.95 -30.48
C LYS A 140 -14.14 11.81 -30.19
N GLU A 141 -14.58 10.67 -29.66
CA GLU A 141 -15.99 10.43 -29.30
C GLU A 141 -16.42 11.19 -28.03
N LEU A 142 -15.48 11.58 -27.15
CA LEU A 142 -15.80 12.30 -25.93
C LEU A 142 -16.20 13.77 -26.20
N ILE A 143 -15.76 14.32 -27.33
CA ILE A 143 -15.97 15.73 -27.71
C ILE A 143 -17.35 15.94 -28.35
N SER A 144 -17.92 14.92 -29.02
CA SER A 144 -19.22 15.06 -29.71
C SER A 144 -20.39 15.36 -28.76
N ASN A 145 -20.24 15.06 -27.46
CA ASN A 145 -21.27 15.23 -26.44
C ASN A 145 -21.17 16.54 -25.64
N ILE A 146 -20.16 17.39 -25.85
CA ILE A 146 -19.97 18.61 -25.07
C ILE A 146 -20.08 19.84 -26.00
N GLY A 147 -21.30 20.36 -26.12
CA GLY A 147 -21.55 21.66 -26.74
C GLY A 147 -21.05 22.80 -25.85
N ASN A 148 -20.12 23.59 -26.39
CA ASN A 148 -19.65 24.93 -26.00
C ASN A 148 -19.18 25.20 -24.55
N VAL A 149 -18.14 26.06 -24.49
CA VAL A 149 -17.71 26.95 -23.37
C VAL A 149 -16.45 26.53 -22.57
N SER A 150 -15.34 27.16 -22.98
CA SER A 150 -14.27 27.84 -22.23
C SER A 150 -13.38 27.17 -21.16
N ASN A 151 -13.42 25.85 -20.93
CA ASN A 151 -12.48 25.19 -19.99
C ASN A 151 -11.48 24.26 -20.70
N GLN A 152 -10.85 24.72 -21.78
CA GLN A 152 -10.03 23.89 -22.68
C GLN A 152 -8.63 23.54 -22.13
N GLU A 153 -8.12 24.20 -21.08
CA GLU A 153 -6.77 23.91 -20.55
C GLU A 153 -6.72 22.71 -19.60
N GLU A 154 -7.80 22.39 -18.86
CA GLU A 154 -7.83 21.26 -17.92
C GLU A 154 -8.26 19.92 -18.54
N GLN A 155 -8.83 19.95 -19.75
CA GLN A 155 -9.43 18.79 -20.42
C GLN A 155 -8.51 18.13 -21.48
N MET A 156 -7.33 18.70 -21.68
CA MET A 156 -6.28 18.07 -22.49
C MET A 156 -5.86 16.74 -21.86
N ASP A 157 -5.59 15.74 -22.69
CA ASP A 157 -5.10 14.39 -22.31
C ASP A 157 -6.10 13.43 -21.63
N VAL A 158 -7.39 13.75 -21.59
CA VAL A 158 -8.42 12.80 -21.10
C VAL A 158 -8.67 11.72 -22.16
N VAL A 159 -8.25 10.51 -21.84
CA VAL A 159 -8.25 9.36 -22.74
C VAL A 159 -9.50 8.50 -22.60
N ALA A 160 -10.07 8.43 -21.39
CA ALA A 160 -11.33 7.73 -21.14
C ALA A 160 -12.01 8.26 -19.86
N ARG A 161 -13.32 8.04 -19.77
CA ARG A 161 -14.13 8.31 -18.57
C ARG A 161 -14.87 7.03 -18.17
N THR A 162 -14.90 6.72 -16.88
CA THR A 162 -15.65 5.56 -16.37
C THR A 162 -17.15 5.89 -16.28
N HIS A 163 -18.00 4.91 -16.59
CA HIS A 163 -19.46 5.03 -16.53
C HIS A 163 -20.09 4.32 -15.32
N ARG A 164 -19.32 3.49 -14.61
CA ARG A 164 -19.78 2.68 -13.47
C ARG A 164 -18.70 2.62 -12.40
N ASP A 165 -19.11 2.44 -11.15
CA ASP A 165 -18.20 2.15 -10.04
C ASP A 165 -17.72 0.71 -10.12
N GLY A 166 -16.42 0.46 -9.92
CA GLY A 166 -15.89 -0.90 -9.78
C GLY A 166 -14.44 -1.06 -10.22
N PHE A 167 -14.05 -2.30 -10.47
CA PHE A 167 -12.69 -2.66 -10.87
C PHE A 167 -12.47 -2.31 -12.33
N HIS A 168 -11.38 -1.60 -12.61
CA HIS A 168 -11.03 -1.23 -13.97
C HIS A 168 -9.58 -1.55 -14.27
N ILE A 169 -9.36 -2.03 -15.48
CA ILE A 169 -8.04 -2.31 -16.03
C ILE A 169 -7.87 -1.44 -17.28
N LEU A 170 -6.82 -0.63 -17.29
CA LEU A 170 -6.38 0.14 -18.44
C LEU A 170 -5.11 -0.51 -19.00
N ILE A 171 -5.14 -0.88 -20.27
CA ILE A 171 -4.00 -1.46 -20.97
C ILE A 171 -3.60 -0.49 -22.07
N VAL A 172 -2.33 -0.07 -22.07
CA VAL A 172 -1.77 0.83 -23.08
C VAL A 172 -0.69 0.09 -23.86
N SER A 173 -0.90 -0.02 -25.18
CA SER A 173 0.03 -0.61 -26.13
C SER A 173 0.59 0.48 -27.04
N ILE A 174 1.92 0.53 -27.15
CA ILE A 174 2.62 1.49 -27.99
C ILE A 174 3.33 0.71 -29.10
N LYS A 175 2.84 0.86 -30.32
CA LYS A 175 3.41 0.23 -31.53
C LYS A 175 4.19 1.26 -32.33
N THR A 176 5.29 0.83 -32.96
CA THR A 176 6.12 1.68 -33.82
C THR A 176 6.08 1.18 -35.26
N GLY A 177 6.15 2.11 -36.21
CA GLY A 177 6.28 1.75 -37.64
C GLY A 177 7.67 1.20 -38.02
N LYS A 178 8.67 1.31 -37.12
CA LYS A 178 10.02 0.80 -37.31
C LYS A 178 10.41 -0.08 -36.11
N PRO A 179 10.55 -1.41 -36.27
CA PRO A 179 10.77 -2.31 -35.15
C PRO A 179 12.17 -2.23 -34.52
N ASN A 180 13.19 -1.78 -35.25
CA ASN A 180 14.60 -1.76 -34.77
C ASN A 180 15.09 -0.36 -34.32
N ALA A 181 14.20 0.63 -34.23
CA ALA A 181 14.57 1.98 -33.87
C ALA A 181 14.64 2.14 -32.35
N LYS A 182 15.71 2.74 -31.82
CA LYS A 182 15.85 2.98 -30.39
C LYS A 182 15.08 4.22 -29.95
N TRP A 183 14.20 4.03 -28.97
CA TRP A 183 13.39 5.10 -28.40
C TRP A 183 13.07 4.87 -26.93
N ASN A 184 12.82 5.97 -26.22
CA ASN A 184 12.35 5.98 -24.84
C ASN A 184 11.26 7.02 -24.66
N LEU A 185 10.10 6.60 -24.15
CA LEU A 185 8.98 7.47 -23.80
C LEU A 185 8.76 7.44 -22.29
N ASN A 186 8.71 8.60 -21.66
CA ASN A 186 8.26 8.74 -20.28
C ASN A 186 6.77 9.09 -20.30
N VAL A 187 5.94 8.14 -19.91
CA VAL A 187 4.49 8.30 -19.88
C VAL A 187 4.02 8.54 -18.46
N SER A 188 3.02 9.41 -18.33
CA SER A 188 2.33 9.65 -17.07
C SER A 188 0.85 9.37 -17.22
N LEU A 189 0.34 8.54 -16.31
CA LEU A 189 -1.07 8.20 -16.20
C LEU A 189 -1.61 8.77 -14.91
N SER A 190 -2.81 9.32 -14.95
CA SER A 190 -3.46 9.95 -13.82
C SER A 190 -4.93 9.59 -13.85
N MET A 191 -5.41 8.87 -12.84
CA MET A 191 -6.83 8.51 -12.69
C MET A 191 -7.42 9.34 -11.57
N MET A 192 -8.27 10.31 -11.92
CA MET A 192 -8.86 11.25 -10.98
C MET A 192 -10.38 11.09 -10.94
N GLY A 193 -10.90 10.64 -9.79
CA GLY A 193 -12.32 10.50 -9.56
C GLY A 193 -12.97 11.82 -9.15
N PRO A 194 -14.32 11.84 -9.04
CA PRO A 194 -15.05 13.02 -8.56
C PRO A 194 -14.68 13.42 -7.12
N LYS A 195 -14.10 12.49 -6.34
CA LYS A 195 -13.70 12.69 -4.94
C LYS A 195 -12.19 12.87 -4.75
N GLY A 196 -11.43 13.03 -5.84
CA GLY A 196 -9.98 13.14 -5.85
C GLY A 196 -9.29 11.90 -6.42
N TYR A 197 -8.00 11.74 -6.11
CA TYR A 197 -7.17 10.66 -6.66
C TYR A 197 -7.31 9.32 -5.93
N LEU A 198 -8.03 9.27 -4.81
CA LEU A 198 -8.11 8.07 -4.00
C LEU A 198 -8.98 6.97 -4.66
N SER A 199 -8.57 5.71 -4.48
CA SER A 199 -9.32 4.55 -4.98
C SER A 199 -10.68 4.44 -4.30
N ALA A 200 -11.66 3.83 -4.97
CA ALA A 200 -13.02 3.72 -4.43
C ALA A 200 -13.10 2.86 -3.16
N SER A 201 -12.21 1.85 -3.01
CA SER A 201 -12.08 1.04 -1.79
C SER A 201 -11.50 1.82 -0.61
N ASP A 202 -10.57 2.73 -0.89
CA ASP A 202 -9.74 3.40 0.11
C ASP A 202 -10.43 4.66 0.66
N TRP A 203 -11.35 5.23 -0.13
CA TRP A 203 -12.13 6.40 0.27
C TRP A 203 -12.91 6.24 1.60
N PRO A 204 -13.66 5.15 1.85
CA PRO A 204 -14.29 4.95 3.16
C PRO A 204 -13.28 4.72 4.30
N LEU A 205 -12.09 4.17 4.01
CA LEU A 205 -11.05 4.01 5.03
C LEU A 205 -10.55 5.36 5.55
N MET A 206 -10.41 6.36 4.68
CA MET A 206 -10.04 7.72 5.08
C MET A 206 -11.01 8.29 6.13
N ILE A 207 -12.32 8.13 5.93
CA ILE A 207 -13.35 8.56 6.88
C ILE A 207 -13.27 7.77 8.18
N PHE A 208 -13.09 6.45 8.08
CA PHE A 208 -12.94 5.58 9.25
C PHE A 208 -11.76 6.01 10.13
N TYR A 209 -10.59 6.31 9.53
CA TYR A 209 -9.42 6.78 10.28
C TYR A 209 -9.66 8.14 10.95
N MET A 210 -10.36 9.06 10.29
CA MET A 210 -10.77 10.34 10.88
C MET A 210 -11.68 10.14 12.10
N VAL A 211 -12.75 9.34 11.98
CA VAL A 211 -13.68 9.07 13.09
C VAL A 211 -12.96 8.39 14.26
N MET A 212 -12.12 7.40 13.98
CA MET A 212 -11.32 6.74 15.02
C MET A 212 -10.37 7.71 15.71
N CYS A 213 -9.74 8.63 14.98
CA CYS A 213 -8.89 9.67 15.56
C CYS A 213 -9.67 10.55 16.56
N ILE A 214 -10.90 10.98 16.21
CA ILE A 214 -11.77 11.74 17.10
C ILE A 214 -12.11 10.94 18.37
N VAL A 215 -12.46 9.65 18.23
CA VAL A 215 -12.71 8.78 19.38
C VAL A 215 -11.49 8.69 20.29
N TYR A 216 -10.28 8.54 19.74
CA TYR A 216 -9.04 8.55 20.53
C TYR A 216 -8.77 9.89 21.22
N ILE A 217 -9.07 11.02 20.58
CA ILE A 217 -8.97 12.35 21.21
C ILE A 217 -9.92 12.45 22.41
N LEU A 218 -11.18 12.04 22.25
CA LEU A 218 -12.16 12.05 23.34
C LEU A 218 -11.72 11.14 24.50
N CYS A 219 -11.27 9.91 24.20
CA CYS A 219 -10.71 8.99 25.19
C CYS A 219 -9.49 9.60 25.91
N GLY A 220 -8.58 10.25 25.18
CA GLY A 220 -7.42 10.93 25.73
C GLY A 220 -7.79 12.09 26.66
N LEU A 221 -8.75 12.93 26.25
CA LEU A 221 -9.24 14.04 27.07
C LEU A 221 -9.95 13.55 28.34
N LEU A 222 -10.81 12.55 28.23
CA LEU A 222 -11.48 11.92 29.38
C LEU A 222 -10.45 11.31 30.34
N TRP A 223 -9.43 10.63 29.80
CA TRP A 223 -8.35 10.04 30.58
C TRP A 223 -7.51 11.10 31.30
N LEU A 224 -7.13 12.17 30.60
CA LEU A 224 -6.37 13.28 31.16
C LEU A 224 -7.17 14.02 32.23
N MET A 225 -8.48 14.25 32.01
CA MET A 225 -9.37 14.87 32.99
C MET A 225 -9.43 14.01 34.27
N TRP A 226 -9.69 12.71 34.14
CA TRP A 226 -9.70 11.80 35.28
C TRP A 226 -8.35 11.78 36.01
N SER A 227 -7.25 11.71 35.25
CA SER A 227 -5.90 11.73 35.82
C SER A 227 -5.59 13.04 36.56
N ALA A 228 -6.09 14.18 36.07
CA ALA A 228 -5.92 15.47 36.72
C ALA A 228 -6.76 15.59 38.01
N CYS A 229 -7.97 15.05 38.04
CA CYS A 229 -8.80 15.03 39.26
C CYS A 229 -8.16 14.18 40.37
N TYR A 230 -7.52 13.06 40.02
CA TYR A 230 -6.87 12.15 40.96
C TYR A 230 -5.34 12.28 40.96
N TRP A 231 -4.80 13.49 40.70
CA TRP A 231 -3.37 13.71 40.49
C TRP A 231 -2.48 13.29 41.68
N LYS A 232 -3.05 13.26 42.90
CA LYS A 232 -2.36 12.81 44.12
C LYS A 232 -2.07 11.30 44.16
N ASP A 233 -2.88 10.47 43.49
CA ASP A 233 -2.84 9.01 43.60
C ASP A 233 -2.41 8.32 42.30
N ILE A 234 -1.66 9.00 41.44
CA ILE A 234 -1.25 8.45 40.14
C ILE A 234 -0.21 7.35 40.30
N LEU A 235 -0.63 6.11 40.01
CA LEU A 235 0.29 5.00 39.80
C LEU A 235 1.04 5.16 38.47
N ARG A 236 2.31 4.71 38.44
CA ARG A 236 3.16 4.71 37.24
C ARG A 236 2.49 4.08 36.02
N ILE A 237 1.63 3.08 36.20
CA ILE A 237 0.89 2.39 35.14
C ILE A 237 -0.06 3.34 34.38
N GLN A 238 -0.65 4.32 35.05
CA GLN A 238 -1.58 5.26 34.42
C GLN A 238 -0.89 6.09 33.32
N PHE A 239 0.39 6.44 33.50
CA PHE A 239 1.18 7.13 32.47
C PHE A 239 1.45 6.24 31.25
N TRP A 240 1.67 4.94 31.46
CA TRP A 240 1.85 4.00 30.37
C TRP A 240 0.55 3.81 29.57
N ILE A 241 -0.61 3.76 30.24
CA ILE A 241 -1.91 3.70 29.56
C ILE A 241 -2.14 4.99 28.74
N ALA A 242 -1.88 6.16 29.33
CA ALA A 242 -1.94 7.44 28.61
C ALA A 242 -1.04 7.44 27.37
N ALA A 243 0.18 6.92 27.47
CA ALA A 243 1.12 6.83 26.35
C ALA A 243 0.58 5.92 25.22
N VAL A 244 -0.08 4.80 25.54
CA VAL A 244 -0.70 3.93 24.52
C VAL A 244 -1.89 4.59 23.85
N ILE A 245 -2.73 5.33 24.59
CA ILE A 245 -3.83 6.10 24.00
C ILE A 245 -3.28 7.19 23.06
N PHE A 246 -2.24 7.91 23.49
CA PHE A 246 -1.58 8.94 22.68
C PHE A 246 -0.97 8.37 21.40
N LEU A 247 -0.27 7.22 21.48
CA LEU A 247 0.28 6.54 20.30
C LEU A 247 -0.84 6.02 19.37
N GLY A 248 -1.99 5.62 19.91
CA GLY A 248 -3.18 5.30 19.13
C GLY A 248 -3.71 6.49 18.33
N MET A 249 -3.82 7.65 18.98
CA MET A 249 -4.19 8.90 18.32
C MET A 249 -3.19 9.26 17.20
N LEU A 250 -1.89 9.19 17.51
CA LEU A 250 -0.83 9.50 16.55
C LEU A 250 -0.85 8.56 15.33
N GLU A 251 -1.03 7.24 15.56
CA GLU A 251 -1.17 6.26 14.48
C GLU A 251 -2.30 6.64 13.52
N LYS A 252 -3.50 6.92 14.04
CA LYS A 252 -4.67 7.26 13.20
C LYS A 252 -4.50 8.60 12.48
N ALA A 253 -3.87 9.58 13.13
CA ALA A 253 -3.56 10.86 12.50
C ALA A 253 -2.60 10.72 11.32
N VAL A 254 -1.55 9.89 11.45
CA VAL A 254 -0.60 9.65 10.35
C VAL A 254 -1.26 8.90 9.20
N PHE A 255 -2.07 7.87 9.46
CA PHE A 255 -2.83 7.20 8.39
C PHE A 255 -3.77 8.15 7.67
N TYR A 256 -4.54 8.96 8.41
CA TYR A 256 -5.41 9.98 7.81
C TYR A 256 -4.63 10.97 6.95
N ALA A 257 -3.47 11.44 7.43
CA ALA A 257 -2.61 12.35 6.68
C ALA A 257 -2.12 11.73 5.36
N GLU A 258 -1.75 10.45 5.35
CA GLU A 258 -1.34 9.76 4.12
C GLU A 258 -2.51 9.61 3.13
N TYR A 259 -3.70 9.21 3.59
CA TYR A 259 -4.87 9.13 2.72
C TYR A 259 -5.25 10.50 2.12
N GLN A 260 -5.15 11.57 2.91
CA GLN A 260 -5.39 12.93 2.44
C GLN A 260 -4.32 13.40 1.44
N ASN A 261 -3.05 13.02 1.67
CA ASN A 261 -1.95 13.31 0.76
C ASN A 261 -2.11 12.59 -0.58
N ILE A 262 -2.49 11.30 -0.55
CA ILE A 262 -2.79 10.54 -1.77
C ILE A 262 -3.99 11.12 -2.49
N ASN A 263 -5.04 11.52 -1.77
CA ASN A 263 -6.24 12.07 -2.39
C ASN A 263 -5.97 13.40 -3.13
N SER A 264 -5.02 14.20 -2.66
CA SER A 264 -4.68 15.51 -3.26
C SER A 264 -3.57 15.43 -4.32
N THR A 265 -2.51 14.68 -4.07
CA THR A 265 -1.34 14.60 -4.97
C THR A 265 -1.41 13.42 -5.95
N GLY A 266 -2.15 12.38 -5.61
CA GLY A 266 -2.21 11.11 -6.34
C GLY A 266 -1.01 10.20 -6.14
N LEU A 267 -0.05 10.56 -5.29
CA LEU A 267 1.16 9.79 -5.01
C LEU A 267 1.24 9.43 -3.52
N SER A 268 1.59 8.17 -3.23
CA SER A 268 1.86 7.72 -1.86
C SER A 268 3.30 8.05 -1.47
N THR A 269 3.48 8.55 -0.25
CA THR A 269 4.81 8.83 0.30
C THR A 269 5.21 7.65 1.17
N GLN A 270 6.09 6.79 0.65
CA GLN A 270 6.56 5.59 1.35
C GLN A 270 7.04 5.88 2.78
N SER A 271 7.71 7.01 2.99
CA SER A 271 8.20 7.42 4.31
C SER A 271 7.09 7.60 5.35
N LEU A 272 5.93 8.14 4.95
CA LEU A 272 4.82 8.36 5.86
C LEU A 272 4.13 7.04 6.24
N LEU A 273 4.03 6.12 5.27
CA LEU A 273 3.51 4.77 5.49
C LEU A 273 4.42 3.95 6.43
N ILE A 274 5.75 4.01 6.22
CA ILE A 274 6.74 3.37 7.10
C ILE A 274 6.66 3.95 8.52
N PHE A 275 6.51 5.27 8.64
CA PHE A 275 6.38 5.93 9.93
C PHE A 275 5.09 5.53 10.67
N ALA A 276 3.96 5.43 9.94
CA ALA A 276 2.69 4.95 10.50
C ALA A 276 2.82 3.53 11.05
N GLU A 277 3.43 2.62 10.29
CA GLU A 277 3.65 1.24 10.72
C GLU A 277 4.61 1.14 11.91
N LEU A 278 5.63 1.99 11.99
CA LEU A 278 6.53 2.04 13.15
C LEU A 278 5.79 2.46 14.41
N ILE A 279 4.94 3.50 14.34
CA ILE A 279 4.09 3.91 15.46
C ILE A 279 3.14 2.77 15.85
N SER A 280 2.58 2.07 14.86
CA SER A 280 1.73 0.89 15.11
C SER A 280 2.48 -0.20 15.87
N ALA A 281 3.73 -0.49 15.48
CA ALA A 281 4.59 -1.46 16.14
C ALA A 281 4.88 -1.05 17.60
N ILE A 282 5.25 0.21 17.86
CA ILE A 282 5.48 0.74 19.22
C ILE A 282 4.21 0.63 20.07
N LYS A 283 3.06 1.04 19.53
CA LYS A 283 1.78 0.94 20.24
C LYS A 283 1.44 -0.52 20.60
N ARG A 284 1.59 -1.44 19.63
CA ARG A 284 1.38 -2.88 19.83
C ARG A 284 2.30 -3.43 20.93
N THR A 285 3.57 -3.03 20.97
CA THR A 285 4.53 -3.52 21.97
C THR A 285 4.21 -2.99 23.37
N LEU A 286 3.92 -1.69 23.49
CA LEU A 286 3.57 -1.06 24.76
C LEU A 286 2.27 -1.60 25.34
N ALA A 287 1.26 -1.83 24.50
CA ALA A 287 0.00 -2.44 24.93
C ALA A 287 0.22 -3.85 25.51
N ARG A 288 1.06 -4.67 24.87
CA ARG A 288 1.40 -6.02 25.38
C ARG A 288 2.20 -5.97 26.67
N LEU A 289 3.20 -5.08 26.75
CA LEU A 289 4.00 -4.89 27.97
C LEU A 289 3.13 -4.43 29.14
N LEU A 290 2.18 -3.53 28.89
CA LEU A 290 1.20 -3.09 29.88
C LEU A 290 0.40 -4.27 30.45
N VAL A 291 -0.16 -5.11 29.59
CA VAL A 291 -0.95 -6.28 30.01
C VAL A 291 -0.09 -7.23 30.85
N ILE A 292 1.15 -7.51 30.44
CA ILE A 292 2.07 -8.38 31.20
C ILE A 292 2.36 -7.80 32.58
N ILE A 293 2.73 -6.52 32.63
CA ILE A 293 3.07 -5.84 33.89
C ILE A 293 1.86 -5.82 34.83
N MET A 294 0.66 -5.64 34.29
CA MET A 294 -0.60 -5.66 35.05
C MET A 294 -0.92 -7.07 35.58
N SER A 295 -0.74 -8.11 34.76
CA SER A 295 -0.92 -9.51 35.17
C SER A 295 0.08 -9.96 36.25
N LEU A 296 1.30 -9.38 36.27
CA LEU A 296 2.29 -9.61 37.33
C LEU A 296 1.92 -8.91 38.65
N GLY A 297 0.83 -8.15 38.69
CA GLY A 297 0.38 -7.41 39.86
C GLY A 297 1.27 -6.22 40.21
N TYR A 298 2.00 -5.66 39.24
CA TYR A 298 2.76 -4.43 39.47
C TYR A 298 1.80 -3.31 39.91
N GLY A 299 2.22 -2.53 40.90
CA GLY A 299 1.43 -1.40 41.42
C GLY A 299 0.40 -1.79 42.48
N ILE A 300 -0.26 -2.96 42.38
CA ILE A 300 -1.28 -3.41 43.36
C ILE A 300 -0.69 -4.41 44.37
N VAL A 301 -0.07 -5.50 43.89
CA VAL A 301 0.36 -6.62 44.74
C VAL A 301 1.85 -6.55 45.07
N LYS A 302 2.68 -6.03 44.15
CA LYS A 302 4.13 -5.85 44.35
C LYS A 302 4.56 -4.44 43.94
N PRO A 303 5.07 -3.59 44.87
CA PRO A 303 5.44 -2.21 44.56
C PRO A 303 6.71 -2.09 43.69
N ARG A 304 7.52 -3.17 43.59
CA ARG A 304 8.78 -3.20 42.84
C ARG A 304 8.98 -4.57 42.20
N LEU A 305 8.89 -4.66 40.88
CA LEU A 305 9.41 -5.82 40.13
C LEU A 305 10.92 -5.62 40.01
N GLY A 306 11.72 -6.39 40.74
CA GLY A 306 13.19 -6.33 40.67
C GLY A 306 13.75 -6.83 39.33
N THR A 307 14.49 -7.93 39.35
CA THR A 307 15.12 -8.51 38.15
C THR A 307 14.13 -8.99 37.07
N VAL A 308 12.86 -9.21 37.43
CA VAL A 308 11.78 -9.60 36.50
C VAL A 308 11.44 -8.46 35.53
N MET A 309 11.55 -7.19 35.96
CA MET A 309 11.24 -6.03 35.10
C MET A 309 12.17 -5.94 33.89
N HIS A 310 13.48 -6.15 34.09
CA HIS A 310 14.45 -6.15 33.00
C HIS A 310 14.21 -7.29 32.00
N ARG A 311 13.72 -8.46 32.46
CA ARG A 311 13.36 -9.57 31.58
C ARG A 311 12.15 -9.23 30.71
N VAL A 312 11.13 -8.62 31.29
CA VAL A 312 9.92 -8.16 30.56
C VAL A 312 10.27 -7.09 29.52
N ILE A 313 11.12 -6.12 29.89
CA ILE A 313 11.59 -5.08 28.96
C ILE A 313 12.40 -5.70 27.82
N GLY A 314 13.32 -6.62 28.10
CA GLY A 314 14.10 -7.32 27.07
C GLY A 314 13.22 -8.10 26.08
N LEU A 315 12.18 -8.77 26.59
CA LEU A 315 11.20 -9.47 25.78
C LEU A 315 10.35 -8.51 24.93
N GLY A 316 9.97 -7.37 25.48
CA GLY A 316 9.27 -6.31 24.76
C GLY A 316 10.10 -5.68 23.63
N LEU A 317 11.39 -5.45 23.89
CA LEU A 317 12.32 -4.94 22.88
C LEU A 317 12.49 -5.93 21.74
N LEU A 318 12.62 -7.23 22.05
CA LEU A 318 12.70 -8.28 21.03
C LEU A 318 11.43 -8.28 20.16
N TYR A 319 10.25 -8.25 20.78
CA TYR A 319 8.98 -8.18 20.05
C TYR A 319 8.86 -6.92 19.19
N PHE A 320 9.34 -5.77 19.68
CA PHE A 320 9.33 -4.53 18.91
C PHE A 320 10.16 -4.63 17.63
N ILE A 321 11.35 -5.23 17.71
CA ILE A 321 12.20 -5.42 16.53
C ILE A 321 11.47 -6.27 15.49
N PHE A 322 10.89 -7.41 15.89
CA PHE A 322 10.13 -8.27 14.96
C PHE A 322 8.90 -7.56 14.38
N ALA A 323 8.12 -6.86 15.21
CA ALA A 323 6.94 -6.12 14.77
C ALA A 323 7.30 -4.96 13.82
N ALA A 324 8.42 -4.27 14.05
CA ALA A 324 8.89 -3.20 13.18
C ALA A 324 9.39 -3.74 11.83
N VAL A 325 10.13 -4.85 11.83
CA VAL A 325 10.59 -5.50 10.60
C VAL A 325 9.40 -6.00 9.79
N GLU A 326 8.42 -6.65 10.43
CA GLU A 326 7.18 -7.09 9.80
C GLU A 326 6.44 -5.92 9.15
N GLY A 327 6.19 -4.83 9.91
CA GLY A 327 5.52 -3.63 9.39
C GLY A 327 6.26 -2.99 8.21
N VAL A 328 7.59 -2.88 8.28
CA VAL A 328 8.40 -2.33 7.16
C VAL A 328 8.36 -3.26 5.94
N MET A 329 8.45 -4.56 6.15
CA MET A 329 8.35 -5.55 5.07
C MET A 329 6.97 -5.53 4.40
N ARG A 330 5.91 -5.24 5.15
CA ARG A 330 4.55 -5.08 4.61
C ARG A 330 4.44 -3.86 3.68
N VAL A 331 5.14 -2.77 4.00
CA VAL A 331 5.15 -1.53 3.19
C VAL A 331 6.01 -1.68 1.93
N ILE A 332 7.22 -2.24 2.08
CA ILE A 332 8.20 -2.32 0.99
C ILE A 332 7.96 -3.55 0.10
N GLY A 333 7.49 -4.64 0.71
CA GLY A 333 7.45 -5.98 0.11
C GLY A 333 6.30 -6.20 -0.87
N GLY A 334 5.96 -5.21 -1.71
CA GLY A 334 4.83 -5.18 -2.65
C GLY A 334 4.68 -6.38 -3.60
N SER A 335 5.59 -7.36 -3.56
CA SER A 335 5.55 -8.61 -4.31
C SER A 335 5.83 -9.88 -3.46
N ASN A 336 6.24 -9.77 -2.19
CA ASN A 336 6.76 -10.88 -1.37
C ASN A 336 5.75 -11.35 -0.30
N HIS A 337 4.64 -11.94 -0.73
CA HIS A 337 3.54 -12.42 0.12
C HIS A 337 3.98 -13.28 1.31
N LEU A 338 4.93 -14.19 1.12
CA LEU A 338 5.36 -15.11 2.17
C LEU A 338 6.28 -14.47 3.20
N ALA A 339 6.99 -13.40 2.87
CA ALA A 339 7.78 -12.67 3.87
C ALA A 339 6.86 -11.94 4.85
N VAL A 340 5.74 -11.41 4.36
CA VAL A 340 4.71 -10.79 5.19
C VAL A 340 3.96 -11.85 6.00
N LEU A 341 3.51 -12.94 5.36
CA LEU A 341 2.81 -14.03 6.04
C LEU A 341 3.69 -14.76 7.07
N SER A 342 4.97 -14.98 6.77
CA SER A 342 5.92 -15.55 7.74
C SER A 342 6.21 -14.58 8.88
N GLY A 343 6.27 -13.28 8.60
CA GLY A 343 6.28 -12.23 9.63
C GLY A 343 5.09 -12.36 10.57
N ASP A 344 3.87 -12.48 10.03
CA ASP A 344 2.64 -12.66 10.80
C ASP A 344 2.64 -13.97 11.61
N ILE A 345 3.11 -15.08 11.04
CA ILE A 345 3.21 -16.37 11.74
C ILE A 345 4.23 -16.30 12.87
N ILE A 346 5.41 -15.73 12.62
CA ILE A 346 6.45 -15.55 13.65
C ILE A 346 5.91 -14.68 14.77
N LEU A 347 5.20 -13.60 14.44
CA LEU A 347 4.57 -12.73 15.43
C LEU A 347 3.52 -13.47 16.25
N ALA A 348 2.68 -14.30 15.62
CA ALA A 348 1.68 -15.13 16.30
C ALA A 348 2.29 -16.20 17.23
N VAL A 349 3.42 -16.79 16.83
CA VAL A 349 4.19 -17.72 17.68
C VAL A 349 4.76 -16.97 18.88
N ILE A 350 5.34 -15.79 18.67
CA ILE A 350 5.84 -14.95 19.75
C ILE A 350 4.70 -14.58 20.71
N ASP A 351 3.53 -14.22 20.20
CA ASP A 351 2.34 -13.93 20.99
C ASP A 351 1.90 -15.13 21.84
N SER A 352 1.95 -16.34 21.28
CA SER A 352 1.66 -17.58 22.00
C SER A 352 2.66 -17.83 23.13
N ILE A 353 3.94 -17.55 22.90
CA ILE A 353 5.00 -17.62 23.93
C ILE A 353 4.73 -16.59 25.03
N PHE A 354 4.25 -15.39 24.69
CA PHE A 354 3.87 -14.37 25.68
C PHE A 354 2.73 -14.85 26.59
N VAL A 355 1.67 -15.44 26.03
CA VAL A 355 0.55 -15.98 26.83
C VAL A 355 1.03 -17.13 27.73
N TRP A 356 1.89 -17.99 27.21
CA TRP A 356 2.50 -19.06 27.99
C TRP A 356 3.37 -18.53 29.15
N PHE A 357 4.17 -17.49 28.91
CA PHE A 357 4.99 -16.85 29.94
C PHE A 357 4.15 -16.24 31.08
N ILE A 358 3.03 -15.59 30.75
CA ILE A 358 2.08 -15.08 31.75
C ILE A 358 1.54 -16.25 32.58
N SER A 359 1.11 -17.33 31.93
CA SER A 359 0.54 -18.51 32.59
C SER A 359 1.53 -19.17 33.56
N PHE A 360 2.79 -19.33 33.15
CA PHE A 360 3.84 -19.89 34.00
C PHE A 360 4.18 -18.97 35.19
N THR A 361 4.21 -17.65 34.97
CA THR A 361 4.56 -16.69 36.04
C THR A 361 3.42 -16.48 37.04
N MET A 362 2.16 -16.74 36.67
CA MET A 362 1.03 -16.72 37.61
C MET A 362 0.83 -18.05 38.36
N SER A 363 1.42 -19.15 37.88
CA SER A 363 1.29 -20.48 38.50
C SER A 363 2.29 -20.73 39.65
N PHE A 364 3.17 -19.77 39.94
CA PHE A 364 4.13 -19.75 41.05
C PHE A 364 3.91 -18.48 41.87
#